data_AF-A0A8T5NYZ0-F1
#
_entry.id   AF-A0A8T5NYZ0-F1
#
_cell.length_a   1.000
_cell.length_b   1.000
_cell.length_c   1.000
_cell.angle_alpha   90.00
_cell.angle_beta   90.00
_cell.angle_gamma   90.00
#
_symmetry.space_group_name_H-M   'P 1'
#
loop_
_entity.id
_entity.type
_entity.pdbx_description
1 polymer ?
#
loop_
_entity_poly.entity_id
_entity_poly.type
_entity_poly.pdbx_seq_one_letter_code
_entity_poly.pdbx_strand_id
1 'polypeptide(L)'
;EAKPIAMITEGTRINTGKTDETEPKVFADSKKEVLKTRELAIADFNFKDVDRFRTFYNIAKESGRKLVISFRHACFLERYHKDKNLNVPDSKDANIMLLKPKRMTGTYCDEDYCDNNIKDRLNYPNIIVAEDIAKNPSKYLVVLNFWYFNTLIDMQSKGTYIHSLSEPFNEEMELSYGRMKNWLGYFGLNFFQSHCSGHICGADMKELIKEINAKELFPVHTEHPELFKKLSDKVNMIEEGKEYFL
;
A
#
# COMPACT_ATOMS: atom_id res chain seq x y z
N GLU A 1 24.24 -16.50 23.60
CA GLU A 1 22.90 -15.87 23.73
C GLU A 1 23.05 -14.43 24.16
N ALA A 2 22.28 -13.52 23.55
CA ALA A 2 22.16 -12.15 24.02
C ALA A 2 21.27 -12.12 25.28
N LYS A 3 21.55 -11.21 26.22
CA LYS A 3 20.73 -10.97 27.43
C LYS A 3 20.32 -9.50 27.47
N PRO A 4 19.29 -9.10 26.70
CA PRO A 4 18.90 -7.70 26.57
C PRO A 4 18.47 -7.11 27.92
N ILE A 5 18.93 -5.90 28.22
CA ILE A 5 18.48 -5.17 29.42
C ILE A 5 17.10 -4.55 29.20
N ALA A 6 16.81 -4.05 28.00
CA ALA A 6 15.53 -3.45 27.66
C ALA A 6 15.06 -3.89 26.27
N MET A 7 13.74 -3.96 26.12
CA MET A 7 13.04 -4.12 24.86
C MET A 7 12.12 -2.92 24.66
N ILE A 8 12.32 -2.17 23.56
CA ILE A 8 11.40 -1.13 23.10
C ILE A 8 10.62 -1.74 21.94
N THR A 9 9.29 -1.74 22.02
CA THR A 9 8.47 -2.45 21.03
C THR A 9 7.22 -1.69 20.65
N GLU A 10 6.81 -1.84 19.38
CA GLU A 10 5.50 -1.38 18.93
C GLU A 10 4.37 -2.16 19.60
N GLY A 11 3.15 -1.63 19.52
CA GLY A 11 1.95 -2.30 20.00
C GLY A 11 0.71 -1.86 19.25
N THR A 12 0.83 -1.54 17.96
CA THR A 12 -0.28 -1.02 17.14
C THR A 12 -1.44 -2.02 17.12
N ARG A 13 -1.12 -3.31 17.16
CA ARG A 13 -2.07 -4.43 17.07
C ARG A 13 -2.14 -5.30 18.33
N ILE A 14 -1.76 -4.74 19.49
CA ILE A 14 -1.67 -5.48 20.75
C ILE A 14 -3.02 -6.07 21.23
N ASN A 15 -4.13 -5.43 20.88
CA ASN A 15 -5.49 -5.86 21.19
C ASN A 15 -6.06 -6.86 20.15
N THR A 16 -5.32 -7.15 19.07
CA THR A 16 -5.80 -8.02 17.99
C THR A 16 -5.26 -9.45 18.13
N GLY A 17 -6.14 -10.42 17.87
CA GLY A 17 -5.77 -11.83 17.81
C GLY A 17 -5.01 -12.19 16.53
N LYS A 18 -4.48 -13.42 16.50
CA LYS A 18 -3.81 -13.95 15.31
C LYS A 18 -4.83 -14.18 14.19
N THR A 19 -4.49 -13.71 12.99
CA THR A 19 -5.26 -13.90 11.76
C THR A 19 -4.53 -14.88 10.84
N ASP A 20 -5.23 -15.44 9.85
CA ASP A 20 -4.64 -16.21 8.75
C ASP A 20 -4.18 -15.31 7.58
N GLU A 21 -4.35 -13.98 7.72
CA GLU A 21 -3.89 -12.99 6.76
C GLU A 21 -2.36 -12.94 6.66
N THR A 22 -1.85 -13.10 5.44
CA THR A 22 -0.42 -13.13 5.13
C THR A 22 -0.17 -12.53 3.75
N GLU A 23 1.07 -12.09 3.48
CA GLU A 23 1.45 -11.60 2.15
C GLU A 23 1.16 -12.62 1.01
N PRO A 24 1.46 -13.93 1.17
CA PRO A 24 1.08 -14.93 0.18
C PRO A 24 -0.43 -15.05 -0.04
N LYS A 25 -1.24 -14.89 1.02
CA LYS A 25 -2.71 -14.91 0.91
C LYS A 25 -3.20 -13.70 0.11
N VAL A 26 -2.69 -12.50 0.40
CA VAL A 26 -3.01 -11.29 -0.38
C VAL A 26 -2.65 -11.46 -1.85
N PHE A 27 -1.48 -12.04 -2.15
CA PHE A 27 -1.09 -12.35 -3.52
C PHE A 27 -2.10 -13.30 -4.19
N ALA A 28 -2.41 -14.43 -3.56
CA ALA A 28 -3.30 -15.45 -4.14
C ALA A 28 -4.72 -14.92 -4.38
N ASP A 29 -5.28 -14.22 -3.40
CA ASP A 29 -6.63 -13.68 -3.44
C ASP A 29 -6.73 -12.54 -4.46
N SER A 30 -5.78 -11.59 -4.43
CA SER A 30 -5.73 -10.50 -5.41
C SER A 30 -5.55 -11.03 -6.83
N LYS A 31 -4.66 -12.01 -7.05
CA LYS A 31 -4.45 -12.63 -8.36
C LYS A 31 -5.73 -13.28 -8.89
N LYS A 32 -6.44 -14.00 -8.04
CA LYS A 32 -7.72 -14.64 -8.39
C LYS A 32 -8.74 -13.61 -8.88
N GLU A 33 -8.86 -12.47 -8.20
CA GLU A 33 -9.78 -11.41 -8.62
C GLU A 33 -9.36 -10.73 -9.92
N VAL A 34 -8.05 -10.49 -10.13
CA VAL A 34 -7.53 -9.94 -11.40
C VAL A 34 -7.79 -10.87 -12.57
N LEU A 35 -7.62 -12.19 -12.39
CA LEU A 35 -7.82 -13.18 -13.45
C LEU A 35 -9.30 -13.39 -13.81
N LYS A 36 -10.23 -13.14 -12.88
CA LYS A 36 -11.68 -13.22 -13.14
C LYS A 36 -12.18 -12.06 -14.00
N THR A 37 -11.56 -10.90 -13.89
CA THR A 37 -11.99 -9.71 -14.63
C THR A 37 -11.38 -9.66 -16.03
N ARG A 38 -12.23 -9.47 -17.04
CA ARG A 38 -11.81 -9.12 -18.40
C ARG A 38 -11.83 -7.61 -18.66
N GLU A 39 -12.16 -6.83 -17.64
CA GLU A 39 -12.26 -5.37 -17.70
C GLU A 39 -11.04 -4.73 -17.01
N LEU A 40 -11.16 -3.49 -16.53
CA LEU A 40 -10.11 -2.82 -15.78
C LEU A 40 -9.86 -3.54 -14.44
N ALA A 41 -8.59 -3.62 -14.06
CA ALA A 41 -8.20 -4.00 -12.71
C ALA A 41 -7.48 -2.82 -12.06
N ILE A 42 -7.92 -2.42 -10.87
CA ILE A 42 -7.30 -1.36 -10.07
C ILE A 42 -6.80 -1.99 -8.78
N ALA A 43 -5.59 -1.62 -8.39
CA ALA A 43 -5.01 -1.96 -7.09
C ALA A 43 -4.76 -0.67 -6.30
N ASP A 44 -5.23 -0.64 -5.06
CA ASP A 44 -4.99 0.46 -4.14
C ASP A 44 -4.16 -0.02 -2.96
N PHE A 45 -2.94 0.49 -2.89
CA PHE A 45 -2.00 0.22 -1.82
C PHE A 45 -1.10 1.43 -1.60
N ASN A 46 -0.44 1.47 -0.45
CA ASN A 46 0.52 2.53 -0.16
C ASN A 46 1.72 2.40 -1.09
N PHE A 47 1.97 3.39 -1.94
CA PHE A 47 3.09 3.37 -2.91
C PHE A 47 4.49 3.24 -2.27
N LYS A 48 4.59 3.40 -0.94
CA LYS A 48 5.83 3.17 -0.18
C LYS A 48 6.03 1.70 0.20
N ASP A 49 4.97 0.89 0.14
CA ASP A 49 5.01 -0.55 0.40
C ASP A 49 5.60 -1.28 -0.81
N VAL A 50 6.88 -1.60 -0.70
CA VAL A 50 7.64 -2.28 -1.75
C VAL A 50 7.18 -3.73 -1.92
N ASP A 51 6.74 -4.38 -0.85
CA ASP A 51 6.23 -5.75 -0.89
C ASP A 51 4.93 -5.81 -1.69
N ARG A 52 4.02 -4.88 -1.42
CA ARG A 52 2.78 -4.77 -2.17
C ARG A 52 2.98 -4.36 -3.62
N PHE A 53 3.95 -3.48 -3.89
CA PHE A 53 4.35 -3.19 -5.26
C PHE A 53 4.81 -4.46 -6.00
N ARG A 54 5.69 -5.28 -5.40
CA ARG A 54 6.16 -6.54 -6.01
C ARG A 54 5.01 -7.52 -6.22
N THR A 55 4.08 -7.62 -5.26
CA THR A 55 2.86 -8.42 -5.37
C THR A 55 2.06 -8.02 -6.61
N PHE A 56 1.68 -6.75 -6.77
CA PHE A 56 0.87 -6.31 -7.91
C PHE A 56 1.65 -6.26 -9.24
N TYR A 57 2.96 -6.03 -9.21
CA TYR A 57 3.82 -6.16 -10.39
C TYR A 57 3.83 -7.60 -10.93
N ASN A 58 3.98 -8.59 -10.05
CA ASN A 58 3.96 -10.00 -10.44
C ASN A 58 2.55 -10.43 -10.90
N ILE A 59 1.49 -9.99 -10.21
CA ILE A 59 0.11 -10.24 -10.63
C ILE A 59 -0.15 -9.66 -12.02
N ALA A 60 0.29 -8.43 -12.29
CA ALA A 60 0.14 -7.82 -13.60
C ALA A 60 0.81 -8.67 -14.69
N LYS A 61 2.08 -9.05 -14.48
CA LYS A 61 2.82 -9.91 -15.42
C LYS A 61 2.14 -11.25 -15.66
N GLU A 62 1.77 -11.96 -14.60
CA GLU A 62 1.15 -13.29 -14.69
C GLU A 62 -0.26 -13.26 -15.29
N SER A 63 -0.94 -12.11 -15.24
CA SER A 63 -2.24 -11.89 -15.90
C SER A 63 -2.13 -11.32 -17.31
N GLY A 64 -0.91 -11.13 -17.84
CA GLY A 64 -0.68 -10.55 -19.16
C GLY A 64 -1.02 -9.05 -19.24
N ARG A 65 -1.06 -8.37 -18.10
CA ARG A 65 -1.36 -6.94 -17.96
C ARG A 65 -0.07 -6.15 -17.72
N LYS A 66 -0.04 -4.90 -18.18
CA LYS A 66 0.98 -3.93 -17.75
C LYS A 66 0.56 -3.27 -16.43
N LEU A 67 1.49 -3.12 -15.50
CA LEU A 67 1.29 -2.37 -14.27
C LEU A 67 1.37 -0.88 -14.60
N VAL A 68 0.31 -0.13 -14.33
CA VAL A 68 0.28 1.33 -14.54
C VAL A 68 0.47 2.02 -13.19
N ILE A 69 1.48 2.87 -13.07
CA ILE A 69 1.78 3.63 -11.84
C ILE A 69 1.81 5.13 -12.10
N SER A 70 1.70 5.93 -11.05
CA SER A 70 1.85 7.39 -11.16
C SER A 70 3.32 7.79 -11.29
N PHE A 71 3.60 8.99 -11.83
CA PHE A 71 4.94 9.57 -11.82
C PHE A 71 5.55 9.68 -10.43
N ARG A 72 4.73 9.98 -9.41
CA ARG A 72 5.19 10.01 -8.02
C ARG A 72 5.69 8.62 -7.60
N HIS A 73 4.93 7.56 -7.88
CA HIS A 73 5.35 6.20 -7.58
C HIS A 73 6.66 5.85 -8.32
N ALA A 74 6.78 6.18 -9.60
CA ALA A 74 8.01 5.98 -10.37
C ALA A 74 9.24 6.64 -9.73
N CYS A 75 9.08 7.84 -9.17
CA CYS A 75 10.17 8.52 -8.45
C CYS A 75 10.68 7.74 -7.24
N PHE A 76 9.79 7.11 -6.47
CA PHE A 76 10.19 6.24 -5.36
C PHE A 76 10.80 4.93 -5.86
N LEU A 77 10.18 4.32 -6.88
CA LEU A 77 10.63 3.07 -7.48
C LEU A 77 12.06 3.17 -7.99
N GLU A 78 12.44 4.29 -8.64
CA GLU A 78 13.81 4.51 -9.11
C GLU A 78 14.83 4.60 -7.97
N ARG A 79 14.42 5.08 -6.79
CA ARG A 79 15.28 5.06 -5.60
C ARG A 79 15.40 3.66 -5.05
N TYR A 80 14.29 2.92 -4.98
CA TYR A 80 14.26 1.53 -4.51
C TYR A 80 15.04 0.60 -5.43
N HIS A 81 14.99 0.81 -6.75
CA HIS A 81 15.72 0.03 -7.75
C HIS A 81 17.25 0.09 -7.56
N LYS A 82 17.76 1.19 -6.99
CA LYS A 82 19.19 1.34 -6.67
C LYS A 82 19.62 0.49 -5.48
N ASP A 83 18.68 0.04 -4.64
CA ASP A 83 18.96 -0.87 -3.54
C ASP A 83 18.88 -2.32 -4.02
N LYS A 84 20.05 -2.98 -4.01
CA LYS A 84 20.19 -4.38 -4.47
C LYS A 84 19.40 -5.38 -3.61
N ASN A 85 19.03 -5.02 -2.38
CA ASN A 85 18.32 -5.91 -1.47
C ASN A 85 16.80 -5.94 -1.74
N LEU A 86 16.25 -4.91 -2.39
CA LEU A 86 14.80 -4.80 -2.60
C LEU A 86 14.31 -5.58 -3.81
N ASN A 87 15.18 -5.85 -4.79
CA ASN A 87 14.88 -6.59 -6.02
C ASN A 87 13.59 -6.09 -6.72
N VAL A 88 13.57 -4.79 -7.05
CA VAL A 88 12.47 -4.16 -7.78
C VAL A 88 12.92 -3.73 -9.18
N PRO A 89 12.04 -3.75 -10.19
CA PRO A 89 12.32 -3.26 -11.54
C PRO A 89 12.61 -1.74 -11.58
N ASP A 90 13.28 -1.30 -12.65
CA ASP A 90 13.38 0.12 -13.00
C ASP A 90 12.00 0.66 -13.44
N SER A 91 11.77 1.97 -13.29
CA SER A 91 10.51 2.60 -13.69
C SER A 91 10.24 2.54 -15.20
N LYS A 92 11.26 2.24 -16.03
CA LYS A 92 11.15 2.05 -17.49
C LYS A 92 11.05 0.57 -17.90
N ASP A 93 10.84 -0.35 -16.96
CA ASP A 93 10.61 -1.76 -17.27
C ASP A 93 9.47 -1.94 -18.28
N ALA A 94 9.60 -2.91 -19.19
CA ALA A 94 8.65 -3.12 -20.28
C ALA A 94 7.21 -3.44 -19.80
N ASN A 95 7.07 -3.94 -18.56
CA ASN A 95 5.80 -4.28 -17.94
C ASN A 95 5.19 -3.12 -17.12
N ILE A 96 5.86 -1.97 -17.06
CA ILE A 96 5.40 -0.78 -16.33
C ILE A 96 5.01 0.31 -17.32
N MET A 97 3.88 0.98 -17.06
CA MET A 97 3.49 2.22 -17.73
C MET A 97 3.34 3.36 -16.71
N LEU A 98 3.67 4.59 -17.12
CA LEU A 98 3.54 5.79 -16.30
C LEU A 98 2.29 6.58 -16.73
N LEU A 99 1.31 6.66 -15.85
CA LEU A 99 0.07 7.40 -16.10
C LEU A 99 0.34 8.91 -16.07
N LYS A 100 0.21 9.57 -17.22
CA LYS A 100 0.26 11.04 -17.34
C LYS A 100 -1.08 11.62 -16.89
N PRO A 101 -1.12 12.37 -15.76
CA PRO A 101 -2.37 12.97 -15.30
C PRO A 101 -2.66 14.27 -16.04
N LYS A 102 -3.94 14.60 -16.24
CA LYS A 102 -4.36 15.96 -16.58
C LYS A 102 -4.03 16.91 -15.43
N ARG A 103 -3.49 18.09 -15.74
CA ARG A 103 -3.09 19.11 -14.76
C ARG A 103 -3.68 20.47 -15.16
N MET A 104 -3.76 21.39 -14.19
CA MET A 104 -4.17 22.80 -14.35
C MET A 104 -5.27 23.05 -15.40
N THR A 105 -4.91 23.22 -16.67
CA THR A 105 -5.85 23.44 -17.79
C THR A 105 -6.87 22.32 -18.00
N GLY A 106 -6.63 21.14 -17.41
CA GLY A 106 -7.42 19.93 -17.65
C GLY A 106 -7.00 19.18 -18.91
N THR A 107 -5.81 19.46 -19.44
CA THR A 107 -5.25 18.82 -20.64
C THR A 107 -3.88 18.19 -20.34
N TYR A 108 -3.17 17.80 -21.40
CA TYR A 108 -1.81 17.23 -21.33
C TYR A 108 -0.72 18.24 -21.74
N CYS A 109 -1.03 19.54 -21.66
CA CYS A 109 -0.12 20.64 -22.00
C CYS A 109 1.17 20.55 -21.19
N ASP A 110 2.33 20.65 -21.83
CA ASP A 110 3.61 20.44 -21.15
C ASP A 110 3.90 21.53 -20.10
N GLU A 111 3.38 22.73 -20.31
CA GLU A 111 3.43 23.86 -19.39
C GLU A 111 2.76 23.59 -18.04
N ASP A 112 1.79 22.66 -17.98
CA ASP A 112 1.07 22.33 -16.73
C ASP A 112 1.91 21.49 -15.77
N TYR A 113 3.00 20.90 -16.23
CA TYR A 113 3.82 19.99 -15.45
C TYR A 113 5.03 20.70 -14.87
N CYS A 114 4.84 21.57 -13.87
CA CYS A 114 5.94 22.32 -13.26
C CYS A 114 6.80 21.51 -12.26
N ASP A 115 6.28 20.40 -11.73
CA ASP A 115 6.94 19.55 -10.73
C ASP A 115 8.08 18.72 -11.34
N ASN A 116 9.29 18.84 -10.78
CA ASN A 116 10.47 18.10 -11.22
C ASN A 116 10.24 16.58 -11.20
N ASN A 117 9.45 16.06 -10.26
CA ASN A 117 9.11 14.64 -10.19
C ASN A 117 8.37 14.14 -11.44
N ILE A 118 7.68 15.04 -12.15
CA ILE A 118 6.99 14.73 -13.40
C ILE A 118 7.85 15.12 -14.60
N LYS A 119 8.40 16.34 -14.63
CA LYS A 119 9.21 16.87 -15.74
C LYS A 119 10.31 15.93 -16.19
N ASP A 120 11.07 15.39 -15.23
CA ASP A 120 12.21 14.51 -15.51
C ASP A 120 11.80 13.19 -16.19
N ARG A 121 10.50 12.87 -16.19
CA ARG A 121 9.92 11.62 -16.70
C ARG A 121 8.98 11.82 -17.88
N LEU A 122 8.70 13.06 -18.32
CA LEU A 122 7.77 13.34 -19.43
C LEU A 122 8.22 12.78 -20.79
N ASN A 123 9.50 12.45 -20.94
CA ASN A 123 10.07 11.87 -22.16
C ASN A 123 10.33 10.36 -22.05
N TYR A 124 9.81 9.70 -21.02
CA TYR A 124 10.01 8.27 -20.85
C TYR A 124 9.23 7.48 -21.93
N PRO A 125 9.78 6.34 -22.40
CA PRO A 125 9.19 5.60 -23.51
C PRO A 125 7.89 4.87 -23.14
N ASN A 126 7.57 4.78 -21.84
CA ASN A 126 6.46 4.01 -21.30
C ASN A 126 5.37 4.88 -20.67
N ILE A 127 5.12 6.06 -21.21
CA ILE A 127 4.02 6.93 -20.77
C ILE A 127 2.69 6.46 -21.37
N ILE A 128 1.61 6.58 -20.60
CA ILE A 128 0.24 6.30 -21.02
C ILE A 128 -0.71 7.37 -20.49
N VAL A 129 -1.78 7.67 -21.21
CA VAL A 129 -2.89 8.52 -20.75
C VAL A 129 -4.14 7.70 -20.43
N ALA A 130 -5.06 8.28 -19.65
CA ALA A 130 -6.28 7.59 -19.24
C ALA A 130 -7.14 7.12 -20.42
N GLU A 131 -7.19 7.89 -21.50
CA GLU A 131 -7.93 7.58 -22.72
C GLU A 131 -7.36 6.36 -23.47
N ASP A 132 -6.06 6.08 -23.34
CA ASP A 132 -5.46 4.87 -23.93
C ASP A 132 -5.78 3.61 -23.13
N ILE A 133 -5.92 3.75 -21.81
CA ILE A 133 -6.41 2.70 -20.93
C ILE A 133 -7.88 2.39 -21.26
N ALA A 134 -8.71 3.43 -21.45
CA ALA A 134 -10.13 3.29 -21.81
C ALA A 134 -10.35 2.45 -23.08
N LYS A 135 -9.46 2.54 -24.07
CA LYS A 135 -9.54 1.76 -25.31
C LYS A 135 -9.31 0.26 -25.11
N ASN A 136 -8.49 -0.13 -24.13
CA ASN A 136 -8.10 -1.52 -23.89
C ASN A 136 -7.89 -1.81 -22.39
N PRO A 137 -8.93 -1.69 -21.55
CA PRO A 137 -8.78 -1.74 -20.09
C PRO A 137 -8.27 -3.09 -19.58
N SER A 138 -8.58 -4.17 -20.31
CA SER A 138 -8.14 -5.54 -20.01
C SER A 138 -6.62 -5.73 -20.04
N LYS A 139 -5.87 -4.82 -20.68
CA LYS A 139 -4.41 -4.88 -20.79
C LYS A 139 -3.69 -4.27 -19.60
N TYR A 140 -4.40 -3.66 -18.65
CA TYR A 140 -3.79 -2.85 -17.60
C TYR A 140 -4.26 -3.26 -16.21
N LEU A 141 -3.31 -3.22 -15.27
CA LEU A 141 -3.58 -3.20 -13.83
C LEU A 141 -3.10 -1.85 -13.30
N VAL A 142 -4.02 -0.99 -12.88
CA VAL A 142 -3.71 0.40 -12.55
C VAL A 142 -3.57 0.56 -11.04
N VAL A 143 -2.45 1.11 -10.59
CA VAL A 143 -2.28 1.54 -9.20
C VAL A 143 -2.92 2.90 -9.03
N LEU A 144 -4.09 2.93 -8.38
CA LEU A 144 -4.89 4.15 -8.23
C LEU A 144 -5.51 4.19 -6.83
N ASN A 145 -5.26 5.26 -6.10
CA ASN A 145 -5.89 5.51 -4.81
C ASN A 145 -7.05 6.50 -4.94
N PHE A 146 -7.86 6.59 -3.88
CA PHE A 146 -9.03 7.47 -3.80
C PHE A 146 -8.79 8.92 -4.27
N TRP A 147 -7.64 9.50 -3.94
CA TRP A 147 -7.32 10.90 -4.25
C TRP A 147 -7.12 11.17 -5.75
N TYR A 148 -6.95 10.13 -6.56
CA TYR A 148 -6.77 10.22 -8.01
C TYR A 148 -7.95 9.66 -8.81
N PHE A 149 -9.10 9.43 -8.16
CA PHE A 149 -10.30 8.89 -8.80
C PHE A 149 -10.89 9.80 -9.87
N ASN A 150 -10.54 11.09 -9.91
CA ASN A 150 -10.89 11.96 -11.03
C ASN A 150 -10.40 11.39 -12.38
N THR A 151 -9.33 10.58 -12.38
CA THR A 151 -8.86 9.89 -13.60
C THR A 151 -9.88 8.87 -14.13
N LEU A 152 -10.77 8.34 -13.29
CA LEU A 152 -11.82 7.41 -13.72
C LEU A 152 -12.80 8.07 -14.70
N ILE A 153 -12.97 9.40 -14.63
CA ILE A 153 -13.81 10.17 -15.56
C ILE A 153 -13.33 10.02 -17.00
N ASP A 154 -12.01 9.91 -17.19
CA ASP A 154 -11.38 9.74 -18.51
C ASP A 154 -11.23 8.26 -18.89
N MET A 155 -11.04 7.37 -17.91
CA MET A 155 -10.93 5.92 -18.16
C MET A 155 -12.29 5.28 -18.53
N GLN A 156 -13.38 5.76 -17.92
CA GLN A 156 -14.77 5.30 -18.13
C GLN A 156 -14.94 3.77 -18.23
N SER A 157 -14.25 3.02 -17.36
CA SER A 157 -14.22 1.56 -17.43
C SER A 157 -14.76 0.94 -16.15
N LYS A 158 -15.54 -0.13 -16.33
CA LYS A 158 -15.97 -1.04 -15.25
C LYS A 158 -14.82 -1.95 -14.88
N GLY A 159 -14.98 -2.74 -13.82
CA GLY A 159 -13.99 -3.76 -13.49
C GLY A 159 -13.91 -4.08 -12.01
N THR A 160 -12.68 -4.28 -11.53
CA THR A 160 -12.42 -4.68 -10.14
C THR A 160 -11.48 -3.70 -9.48
N TYR A 161 -11.80 -3.32 -8.24
CA TYR A 161 -10.97 -2.50 -7.37
C TYR A 161 -10.51 -3.32 -6.17
N ILE A 162 -9.22 -3.60 -6.11
CA ILE A 162 -8.58 -4.34 -5.02
C ILE A 162 -8.06 -3.32 -4.01
N HIS A 163 -8.74 -3.22 -2.87
CA HIS A 163 -8.33 -2.38 -1.76
C HIS A 163 -7.38 -3.17 -0.86
N SER A 164 -6.09 -2.85 -0.94
CA SER A 164 -5.01 -3.49 -0.20
C SER A 164 -4.41 -2.57 0.88
N LEU A 165 -5.32 -1.88 1.56
CA LEU A 165 -5.07 -1.01 2.69
C LEU A 165 -5.90 -1.48 3.88
N SER A 166 -5.54 -1.02 5.08
CA SER A 166 -6.35 -1.24 6.27
C SER A 166 -7.73 -0.58 6.12
N GLU A 167 -8.73 -1.18 6.78
CA GLU A 167 -10.03 -0.54 6.93
C GLU A 167 -9.93 0.76 7.75
N PRO A 168 -10.87 1.69 7.56
CA PRO A 168 -10.95 2.90 8.38
C PRO A 168 -10.99 2.58 9.89
N PHE A 169 -10.29 3.38 10.69
CA PHE A 169 -10.24 3.24 12.15
C PHE A 169 -10.63 4.52 12.90
N ASN A 170 -10.95 5.58 12.16
CA ASN A 170 -11.48 6.83 12.71
C ASN A 170 -12.58 7.38 11.80
N GLU A 171 -13.36 8.33 12.33
CA GLU A 171 -14.54 8.90 11.66
C GLU A 171 -14.19 9.57 10.32
N GLU A 172 -13.07 10.30 10.24
CA GLU A 172 -12.65 10.96 8.99
C GLU A 172 -12.34 9.94 7.89
N MET A 173 -11.72 8.82 8.25
CA MET A 173 -11.44 7.72 7.34
C MET A 173 -12.72 7.01 6.92
N GLU A 174 -13.70 6.82 7.81
CA GLU A 174 -15.02 6.25 7.45
C GLU A 174 -15.74 7.10 6.40
N LEU A 175 -15.74 8.43 6.58
CA LEU A 175 -16.32 9.35 5.60
C LEU A 175 -15.61 9.25 4.24
N SER A 176 -14.28 9.15 4.26
CA SER A 176 -13.47 9.01 3.04
C SER A 176 -13.70 7.67 2.34
N TYR A 177 -13.83 6.60 3.13
CA TYR A 177 -14.13 5.25 2.64
C TYR A 177 -15.52 5.17 2.01
N GLY A 178 -16.52 5.81 2.62
CA GLY A 178 -17.86 5.95 2.03
C GLY A 178 -17.84 6.69 0.68
N ARG A 179 -17.09 7.80 0.58
CA ARG A 179 -16.90 8.51 -0.69
C ARG A 179 -16.22 7.62 -1.73
N MET A 180 -15.17 6.90 -1.37
CA MET A 180 -14.50 5.94 -2.25
C MET A 180 -15.50 4.90 -2.76
N LYS A 181 -16.28 4.24 -1.90
CA LYS A 181 -17.29 3.25 -2.29
C LYS A 181 -18.32 3.82 -3.27
N ASN A 182 -18.78 5.05 -3.06
CA ASN A 182 -19.73 5.71 -3.96
C ASN A 182 -19.14 5.92 -5.36
N TRP A 183 -17.87 6.33 -5.46
CA TRP A 183 -17.16 6.39 -6.73
C TRP A 183 -17.07 5.02 -7.41
N LEU A 184 -16.69 3.98 -6.67
CA LEU A 184 -16.62 2.62 -7.21
C LEU A 184 -17.98 2.16 -7.75
N GLY A 185 -19.07 2.42 -7.02
CA GLY A 185 -20.43 2.11 -7.45
C GLY A 185 -20.83 2.87 -8.73
N TYR A 186 -20.49 4.16 -8.82
CA TYR A 186 -20.79 4.98 -9.99
C TYR A 186 -20.09 4.48 -11.26
N PHE A 187 -18.82 4.07 -11.16
CA PHE A 187 -18.05 3.54 -12.30
C PHE A 187 -18.24 2.03 -12.54
N GLY A 188 -19.03 1.34 -11.72
CA GLY A 188 -19.23 -0.11 -11.83
C GLY A 188 -17.97 -0.92 -11.54
N LEU A 189 -17.19 -0.49 -10.54
CA LEU A 189 -16.02 -1.18 -10.03
C LEU A 189 -16.40 -2.07 -8.84
N ASN A 190 -16.21 -3.38 -9.00
CA ASN A 190 -16.43 -4.36 -7.95
C ASN A 190 -15.32 -4.24 -6.90
N PHE A 191 -15.70 -3.87 -5.68
CA PHE A 191 -14.77 -3.75 -4.57
C PHE A 191 -14.37 -5.12 -4.00
N PHE A 192 -13.08 -5.32 -3.79
CA PHE A 192 -12.52 -6.47 -3.11
C PHE A 192 -11.49 -6.02 -2.06
N GLN A 193 -11.69 -6.41 -0.80
CA GLN A 193 -10.73 -6.15 0.29
C GLN A 193 -9.66 -7.23 0.28
N SER A 194 -8.38 -6.87 0.25
CA SER A 194 -7.27 -7.82 0.33
C SER A 194 -6.06 -7.19 0.99
N HIS A 195 -5.96 -7.30 2.31
CA HIS A 195 -4.93 -6.65 3.11
C HIS A 195 -4.44 -7.56 4.23
N CYS A 196 -3.12 -7.55 4.46
CA CYS A 196 -2.53 -8.07 5.67
C CYS A 196 -1.73 -6.94 6.32
N SER A 197 -1.86 -6.81 7.65
CA SER A 197 -1.18 -5.75 8.37
C SER A 197 0.31 -6.06 8.53
N GLY A 198 1.16 -5.03 8.40
CA GLY A 198 2.59 -5.11 8.67
C GLY A 198 2.97 -5.06 10.15
N HIS A 199 1.99 -4.94 11.05
CA HIS A 199 2.20 -4.87 12.50
C HIS A 199 1.90 -6.22 13.16
N ILE A 200 2.75 -6.58 14.12
CA ILE A 200 2.66 -7.83 14.87
C ILE A 200 1.42 -7.87 15.77
N CYS A 201 0.70 -9.00 15.78
CA CYS A 201 -0.50 -9.17 16.61
C CYS A 201 -0.14 -9.45 18.07
N GLY A 202 -1.12 -9.30 18.98
CA GLY A 202 -0.88 -9.50 20.42
C GLY A 202 -0.40 -10.91 20.79
N ALA A 203 -0.88 -11.94 20.07
CA ALA A 203 -0.45 -13.32 20.30
C ALA A 203 1.02 -13.55 19.92
N ASP A 204 1.45 -13.05 18.76
CA ASP A 204 2.85 -13.18 18.32
C ASP A 204 3.77 -12.25 19.14
N MET A 205 3.29 -11.07 19.56
CA MET A 205 3.99 -10.16 20.47
C MET A 205 4.30 -10.83 21.82
N LYS A 206 3.36 -11.61 22.36
CA LYS A 206 3.57 -12.37 23.60
C LYS A 206 4.73 -13.35 23.47
N GLU A 207 4.77 -14.10 22.36
CA GLU A 207 5.86 -15.05 22.11
C GLU A 207 7.20 -14.32 21.90
N LEU A 208 7.19 -13.20 21.17
CA LEU A 208 8.38 -12.37 20.97
C LEU A 208 8.95 -11.83 22.29
N ILE A 209 8.10 -11.29 23.18
CA ILE A 209 8.52 -10.80 24.50
C ILE A 209 9.15 -11.94 25.32
N LYS A 210 8.57 -13.14 25.25
CA LYS A 210 9.07 -14.32 25.96
C LYS A 210 10.40 -14.82 25.40
N GLU A 211 10.58 -14.78 24.08
CA GLU A 211 11.81 -15.20 23.41
C GLU A 211 12.97 -14.24 23.72
N ILE A 212 12.72 -12.93 23.61
CA ILE A 212 13.72 -11.89 23.91
C ILE A 212 14.05 -11.87 25.41
N ASN A 213 13.04 -12.04 26.28
CA ASN A 213 13.15 -12.08 27.73
C ASN A 213 14.01 -10.94 28.33
N ALA A 214 13.79 -9.71 27.86
CA ALA A 214 14.49 -8.54 28.39
C ALA A 214 14.22 -8.33 29.89
N LYS A 215 15.08 -7.57 30.59
CA LYS A 215 14.82 -7.21 32.00
C LYS A 215 13.71 -6.17 32.13
N GLU A 216 13.57 -5.28 31.14
CA GLU A 216 12.59 -4.21 31.08
C GLU A 216 11.92 -4.13 29.71
N LEU A 217 10.65 -3.72 29.68
CA LEU A 217 9.82 -3.63 28.48
C LEU A 217 9.15 -2.25 28.37
N PHE A 218 9.36 -1.57 27.25
CA PHE A 218 8.86 -0.22 26.98
C PHE A 218 7.96 -0.26 25.74
N PRO A 219 6.62 -0.38 25.90
CA PRO A 219 5.70 -0.32 24.79
C PRO A 219 5.61 1.11 24.25
N VAL A 220 5.91 1.27 22.97
CA VAL A 220 5.76 2.50 22.18
C VAL A 220 4.72 2.26 21.06
N HIS A 221 4.27 3.33 20.40
CA HIS A 221 3.43 3.23 19.20
C HIS A 221 2.16 2.36 19.38
N THR A 222 1.44 2.58 20.49
CA THR A 222 0.22 1.86 20.86
C THR A 222 -0.78 2.78 21.56
N GLU A 223 -2.07 2.57 21.28
CA GLU A 223 -3.17 3.22 22.02
C GLU A 223 -3.60 2.42 23.26
N HIS A 224 -3.07 1.20 23.42
CA HIS A 224 -3.42 0.27 24.51
C HIS A 224 -2.19 -0.22 25.29
N PRO A 225 -1.33 0.67 25.81
CA PRO A 225 -0.11 0.27 26.53
C PRO A 225 -0.41 -0.58 27.77
N GLU A 226 -1.59 -0.43 28.37
CA GLU A 226 -2.04 -1.22 29.52
C GLU A 226 -2.17 -2.71 29.23
N LEU A 227 -2.40 -3.11 27.98
CA LEU A 227 -2.52 -4.52 27.61
C LEU A 227 -1.19 -5.27 27.72
N PHE A 228 -0.05 -4.57 27.65
CA PHE A 228 1.28 -5.18 27.84
C PHE A 228 1.47 -5.73 29.26
N LYS A 229 0.80 -5.17 30.28
CA LYS A 229 0.85 -5.69 31.66
C LYS A 229 0.29 -7.10 31.78
N LYS A 230 -0.54 -7.54 30.83
CA LYS A 230 -1.04 -8.92 30.76
C LYS A 230 -0.02 -9.89 30.13
N LEU A 231 1.00 -9.36 29.45
CA LEU A 231 2.00 -10.12 28.72
C LEU A 231 3.32 -10.27 29.50
N SER A 232 3.65 -9.28 30.34
CA SER A 232 4.87 -9.29 31.15
C SER A 232 4.73 -8.40 32.39
N ASP A 233 5.33 -8.81 33.50
CA ASP A 233 5.41 -8.02 34.74
C ASP A 233 6.51 -6.95 34.70
N LYS A 234 7.33 -6.94 33.64
CA LYS A 234 8.51 -6.07 33.47
C LYS A 234 8.21 -4.79 32.66
N VAL A 235 6.93 -4.42 32.57
CA VAL A 235 6.46 -3.33 31.70
C VAL A 235 6.61 -1.97 32.38
N ASN A 236 7.29 -1.06 31.71
CA ASN A 236 7.37 0.35 32.07
C ASN A 236 6.38 1.15 31.21
N MET A 237 5.39 1.79 31.83
CA MET A 237 4.50 2.71 31.12
C MET A 237 5.26 3.99 30.80
N ILE A 238 5.30 4.35 29.51
CA ILE A 238 6.09 5.48 29.05
C ILE A 238 5.28 6.79 29.02
N GLU A 239 5.98 7.91 29.22
CA GLU A 239 5.46 9.26 29.09
C GLU A 239 6.30 10.03 28.06
N GLU A 240 5.63 10.84 27.23
CA GLU A 240 6.31 11.66 26.23
C GLU A 240 7.27 12.67 26.89
N GLY A 241 8.49 12.77 26.37
CA GLY A 241 9.51 13.69 26.88
C GLY A 241 10.22 13.26 28.17
N LYS A 242 9.91 12.08 28.71
CA LYS A 242 10.55 11.55 29.93
C LYS A 242 11.78 10.71 29.62
N GLU A 243 12.84 10.90 30.42
CA GLU A 243 14.06 10.09 30.37
C GLU A 243 13.94 8.84 31.26
N TYR A 244 14.44 7.71 30.77
CA TYR A 244 14.46 6.42 31.45
C TYR A 244 15.90 5.90 31.50
N PHE A 245 16.35 5.43 32.66
CA PHE A 245 17.72 4.95 32.91
C PHE A 245 17.70 3.43 33.14
N LEU A 246 18.61 2.70 32.47
CA LEU A 246 18.70 1.24 32.42
C LEU A 246 19.97 0.68 33.08
#